data_AF-A0A252CQN0-F1
#
_entry.id   AF-A0A252CQN0-F1
#
_cell.length_a   1.000
_cell.length_b   1.000
_cell.length_c   1.000
_cell.angle_alpha   90.00
_cell.angle_beta   90.00
_cell.angle_gamma   90.00
#
_symmetry.space_group_name_H-M   'P 1'
#
loop_
_entity.id
_entity.type
_entity.pdbx_description
1 polymer ?
#
loop_
_entity_poly.entity_id
_entity_poly.type
_entity_poly.pdbx_seq_one_letter_code
_entity_poly.pdbx_strand_id
1 'polypeptide(L)'
;MTSNQPNQPSSSHNNTPSQLDLNQLVTQQKMDLTLKPGKTNIDHFKEIIISLIALAGIAFIIYICSTVLQSEKASADDKKWAQSTITFIVGGAVGYITGKTQRD
;
A
#
# COMPACT_ATOMS: atom_id res chain seq x y z
N MET A 1 -60.59 55.19 11.66
CA MET A 1 -59.37 56.03 11.59
C MET A 1 -58.78 56.09 12.99
N THR A 2 -57.46 55.80 13.08
CA THR A 2 -56.50 56.08 14.17
C THR A 2 -56.82 55.59 15.59
N SER A 3 -55.93 54.77 16.18
CA SER A 3 -54.89 55.27 17.11
C SER A 3 -54.18 54.14 17.89
N ASN A 4 -52.85 54.16 17.81
CA ASN A 4 -51.83 53.93 18.84
C ASN A 4 -51.65 52.56 19.55
N GLN A 5 -50.47 51.98 19.27
CA GLN A 5 -49.67 51.09 20.12
C GLN A 5 -49.22 51.81 21.42
N PRO A 6 -48.89 51.10 22.52
CA PRO A 6 -47.45 50.93 22.85
C PRO A 6 -47.03 49.69 23.69
N ASN A 7 -45.78 49.29 23.49
CA ASN A 7 -44.72 48.88 24.46
C ASN A 7 -44.90 47.72 25.48
N GLN A 8 -44.13 46.64 25.23
CA GLN A 8 -43.05 46.00 26.04
C GLN A 8 -43.28 45.58 27.52
N PRO A 9 -42.65 44.47 28.00
CA PRO A 9 -41.22 44.53 28.32
C PRO A 9 -40.37 43.29 27.99
N SER A 10 -39.16 43.61 27.55
CA SER A 10 -37.93 42.82 27.66
C SER A 10 -37.52 42.61 29.12
N SER A 11 -37.25 41.37 29.51
CA SER A 11 -36.42 40.99 30.68
C SER A 11 -35.61 39.75 30.26
N SER A 12 -34.35 39.91 29.86
CA SER A 12 -33.15 40.10 30.68
C SER A 12 -32.84 38.89 31.57
N HIS A 13 -31.76 38.19 31.17
CA HIS A 13 -30.88 37.31 31.93
C HIS A 13 -31.49 36.33 32.93
N ASN A 14 -31.45 35.05 32.56
CA ASN A 14 -31.09 34.01 33.53
C ASN A 14 -29.78 33.37 33.07
N ASN A 15 -28.74 33.66 33.85
CA ASN A 15 -27.43 33.05 33.79
C ASN A 15 -27.54 31.60 34.25
N THR A 16 -27.86 30.69 33.34
CA THR A 16 -27.59 29.27 33.54
C THR A 16 -26.11 29.05 33.22
N PRO A 17 -25.29 28.56 34.17
CA PRO A 17 -23.93 28.16 33.85
C PRO A 17 -24.01 27.14 32.73
N SER A 18 -23.19 27.35 31.69
CA SER A 18 -23.06 26.54 30.47
C SER A 18 -23.45 25.09 30.72
N GLN A 19 -24.72 24.75 30.49
CA GLN A 19 -25.16 23.38 30.58
C GLN A 19 -24.52 22.70 29.39
N LEU A 20 -23.40 22.05 29.65
CA LEU A 20 -22.68 21.25 28.69
C LEU A 20 -23.66 20.20 28.21
N ASP A 21 -24.25 20.40 27.04
CA ASP A 21 -25.20 19.47 26.46
C ASP A 21 -24.40 18.26 25.96
N LEU A 22 -24.31 17.23 26.80
CA LEU A 22 -23.58 15.99 26.48
C LEU A 22 -24.15 15.28 25.24
N ASN A 23 -25.36 15.60 24.80
CA ASN A 23 -25.92 15.02 23.57
C ASN A 23 -25.32 15.61 22.30
N GLN A 24 -24.69 16.79 22.36
CA GLN A 24 -24.05 17.39 21.18
C GLN A 24 -22.67 16.77 20.86
N LEU A 25 -22.01 16.12 21.82
CA LEU A 25 -20.71 15.49 21.58
C LEU A 25 -20.80 14.16 20.80
N VAL A 26 -21.98 13.55 20.71
CA VAL A 26 -22.19 12.28 20.00
C VAL A 26 -22.33 12.45 18.48
N THR A 27 -22.58 13.66 17.99
CA THR A 27 -23.05 13.85 16.60
C THR A 27 -21.94 14.11 15.57
N GLN A 28 -20.68 14.28 15.98
CA GLN A 28 -19.58 14.69 15.07
C GLN A 28 -18.35 13.77 15.05
N GLN A 29 -18.38 12.62 15.71
CA GLN A 29 -17.42 11.54 15.38
C GLN A 29 -18.09 10.53 14.46
N LYS A 30 -18.25 10.91 13.19
CA LYS A 30 -18.24 9.91 12.11
C LYS A 30 -16.84 9.31 12.10
N MET A 31 -16.61 8.31 12.96
CA MET A 31 -15.51 7.39 12.75
C MET A 31 -15.82 6.67 11.45
N ASP A 32 -15.20 7.13 10.37
CA ASP A 32 -15.09 6.39 9.13
C ASP A 32 -14.16 5.20 9.45
N LEU A 33 -14.75 4.17 10.07
CA LEU A 33 -14.11 2.88 10.21
C LEU A 33 -14.01 2.29 8.81
N THR A 34 -12.98 2.70 8.08
CA THR A 34 -12.49 1.94 6.94
C THR A 34 -12.04 0.60 7.49
N LEU A 35 -12.95 -0.37 7.47
CA LEU A 35 -12.67 -1.78 7.66
C LEU A 35 -11.65 -2.17 6.58
N LYS A 36 -10.37 -2.09 6.92
CA LYS A 36 -9.35 -2.79 6.14
C LYS A 36 -9.76 -4.25 6.21
N PRO A 37 -10.05 -4.91 5.07
CA PRO A 37 -10.31 -6.33 5.10
C PRO A 37 -9.13 -6.99 5.81
N GLY A 38 -9.41 -7.68 6.91
CA GLY A 38 -8.38 -8.34 7.71
C GLY A 38 -7.59 -9.24 6.78
N LYS A 39 -6.26 -9.00 6.67
CA LYS A 39 -5.39 -9.75 5.78
C LYS A 39 -5.47 -11.22 6.19
N THR A 40 -6.13 -12.03 5.38
CA THR A 40 -6.40 -13.42 5.73
C THR A 40 -5.12 -14.22 5.50
N ASN A 41 -4.92 -15.34 6.22
CA ASN A 41 -3.77 -16.23 5.99
C ASN A 41 -3.64 -16.68 4.52
N ILE A 42 -4.75 -16.67 3.78
CA ILE A 42 -4.82 -16.98 2.34
C ILE A 42 -4.07 -15.93 1.51
N ASP A 43 -4.09 -14.65 1.90
CA ASP A 43 -3.38 -13.60 1.20
C ASP A 43 -1.86 -13.73 1.33
N HIS A 44 -1.38 -14.15 2.50
CA HIS A 44 0.04 -14.45 2.71
C HIS A 44 0.49 -15.67 1.91
N PHE A 45 -0.32 -16.72 1.85
CA PHE A 45 0.01 -17.92 1.07
C PHE A 45 0.09 -17.60 -0.43
N LYS A 46 -0.81 -16.76 -0.94
CA LYS A 46 -0.80 -16.27 -2.32
C LYS A 46 0.48 -15.47 -2.63
N GLU A 47 0.86 -14.54 -1.74
CA GLU A 47 2.11 -13.78 -1.88
C GLU A 47 3.34 -14.70 -1.92
N ILE A 48 3.39 -15.74 -1.08
CA ILE A 48 4.49 -16.72 -1.04
C ILE A 48 4.54 -17.55 -2.33
N ILE A 49 3.40 -18.07 -2.81
CA ILE A 49 3.35 -18.85 -4.06
C ILE A 49 3.87 -18.02 -5.23
N ILE A 50 3.41 -16.77 -5.36
CA ILE A 50 3.85 -15.88 -6.44
C ILE A 50 5.36 -15.66 -6.37
N SER A 51 5.89 -15.43 -5.15
CA SER A 51 7.33 -15.30 -4.95
C SER A 51 8.10 -16.58 -5.32
N LEU A 52 7.57 -17.76 -4.97
CA LEU A 52 8.21 -19.04 -5.28
C LEU A 52 8.23 -19.31 -6.78
N ILE A 53 7.13 -19.04 -7.49
CA ILE A 53 7.05 -19.18 -8.95
C ILE A 53 8.05 -18.25 -9.63
N ALA A 54 8.14 -16.99 -9.19
CA ALA A 54 9.11 -16.04 -9.72
C ALA A 54 10.55 -16.54 -9.53
N LEU A 55 10.87 -17.05 -8.33
CA LEU A 55 12.21 -17.55 -8.00
C LEU A 55 12.55 -18.81 -8.79
N ALA A 56 11.58 -19.72 -8.97
CA ALA A 56 11.72 -20.89 -9.83
C ALA A 56 11.95 -20.52 -11.30
N GLY A 57 11.24 -19.50 -11.81
CA GLY A 57 11.45 -18.97 -13.16
C GLY A 57 12.86 -18.43 -13.37
N ILE A 58 13.38 -17.65 -12.41
CA ILE A 58 14.75 -17.13 -12.47
C ILE A 58 15.76 -18.28 -12.44
N ALA A 59 15.60 -19.24 -11.52
CA ALA A 59 16.48 -20.40 -11.42
C ALA A 59 16.48 -21.25 -12.70
N PHE A 60 15.31 -21.44 -13.32
CA PHE A 60 15.19 -22.16 -14.59
C PHE A 60 15.92 -21.44 -15.72
N ILE A 61 15.81 -20.11 -15.82
CA ILE A 61 16.55 -19.32 -16.81
C ILE A 61 18.06 -19.46 -16.61
N ILE A 62 18.55 -19.31 -15.37
CA ILE A 62 19.98 -19.47 -15.06
C ILE A 62 20.47 -20.87 -15.46
N TYR A 63 19.66 -21.91 -15.21
CA TYR A 63 19.97 -23.27 -15.60
C TYR A 63 20.14 -23.39 -17.12
N ILE A 64 19.18 -22.90 -17.91
CA ILE A 64 19.27 -22.91 -19.38
C ILE A 64 20.47 -22.11 -19.89
N CYS A 65 20.73 -20.92 -19.34
CA CYS A 65 21.92 -20.15 -19.72
C CYS A 65 23.22 -20.92 -19.40
N SER A 66 23.27 -21.62 -18.27
CA SER A 66 24.43 -22.42 -17.88
C SER A 66 24.67 -23.60 -18.81
N THR A 67 23.61 -24.29 -19.25
CA THR A 67 23.75 -25.41 -20.21
C THR A 67 24.21 -24.92 -21.58
N VAL A 68 23.74 -23.76 -22.04
CA VAL A 68 24.18 -23.12 -23.29
C VAL A 68 25.67 -22.74 -23.22
N LEU A 69 26.12 -22.17 -22.10
CA LEU A 69 27.52 -21.76 -21.93
C LEU A 69 28.48 -22.96 -21.92
N GLN A 70 28.09 -24.05 -21.27
CA GLN A 70 28.88 -25.29 -21.18
C GLN A 70 28.82 -26.13 -22.45
N SER A 71 27.84 -25.89 -23.34
CA SER A 71 27.75 -26.60 -24.60
C SER A 71 28.90 -26.20 -25.54
N GLU A 72 29.68 -27.20 -25.98
CA GLU A 72 30.70 -27.04 -27.02
C GLU A 72 30.09 -26.83 -28.42
N LYS A 73 28.81 -27.22 -28.59
CA LYS A 73 28.06 -27.06 -29.84
C LYS A 73 27.31 -25.73 -29.94
N ALA A 74 27.26 -24.94 -28.87
CA ALA A 74 26.58 -23.65 -28.87
C ALA A 74 27.36 -22.64 -29.70
N SER A 75 26.64 -21.87 -30.52
CA SER A 75 27.23 -20.81 -31.34
C SER A 75 27.79 -19.70 -30.44
N ALA A 76 28.73 -18.92 -30.97
CA ALA A 76 29.26 -17.75 -30.28
C ALA A 76 28.15 -16.75 -29.91
N ASP A 77 27.11 -16.65 -30.73
CA ASP A 77 25.98 -15.75 -30.48
C ASP A 77 25.05 -16.25 -29.36
N ASP A 78 24.86 -17.56 -29.23
CA ASP A 78 24.08 -18.16 -28.14
C ASP A 78 24.73 -17.87 -26.78
N LYS A 79 26.07 -17.96 -26.73
CA LYS A 79 26.85 -17.66 -25.52
C LYS A 79 26.76 -16.18 -25.13
N LYS A 80 26.77 -15.26 -26.11
CA LYS A 80 26.63 -13.81 -25.85
C LYS A 80 25.28 -13.45 -25.27
N TRP A 81 24.19 -14.03 -25.80
CA TRP A 81 22.86 -13.78 -25.28
C TRP A 81 22.67 -14.38 -23.88
N ALA A 82 23.19 -15.59 -23.64
CA ALA A 82 23.21 -16.20 -22.31
C ALA A 82 23.98 -15.34 -21.29
N GLN A 83 25.16 -14.83 -21.66
CA GLN A 83 25.98 -13.98 -20.79
C GLN A 83 25.29 -12.63 -20.49
N SER A 84 24.66 -12.02 -21.49
CA SER A 84 23.89 -10.77 -21.31
C SER A 84 22.71 -10.99 -20.35
N THR A 85 22.03 -12.13 -20.47
CA THR A 85 20.90 -12.51 -19.62
C THR A 85 21.32 -12.70 -18.16
N ILE A 86 22.43 -13.41 -17.92
CA ILE A 86 22.97 -13.58 -16.56
C ILE A 86 23.34 -12.22 -15.95
N THR A 87 23.98 -11.34 -16.73
CA THR A 87 24.35 -9.99 -16.26
C THR A 87 23.13 -9.17 -15.87
N PHE A 88 22.04 -9.26 -16.65
CA PHE A 88 20.78 -8.61 -16.32
C PHE A 88 20.18 -9.14 -15.00
N ILE A 89 20.18 -10.47 -14.80
CA ILE A 89 19.68 -11.09 -13.56
C ILE A 89 20.52 -10.65 -12.36
N VAL A 90 21.85 -10.64 -12.48
CA VAL A 90 22.76 -10.17 -11.43
C VAL A 90 22.52 -8.69 -11.12
N GLY A 91 22.39 -7.86 -12.16
CA GLY A 91 22.06 -6.43 -12.01
C GLY A 91 20.72 -6.21 -11.31
N GLY A 92 19.70 -6.99 -11.66
CA GLY A 92 18.40 -6.98 -10.99
C GLY A 92 18.47 -7.38 -9.52
N ALA A 93 19.25 -8.43 -9.20
CA ALA A 93 19.46 -8.87 -7.83
C ALA A 93 20.20 -7.81 -6.99
N VAL A 94 21.27 -7.22 -7.52
CA VAL A 94 22.00 -6.12 -6.88
C VAL A 94 21.09 -4.90 -6.68
N GLY A 95 20.32 -4.53 -7.71
CA GLY A 95 19.36 -3.43 -7.63
C GLY A 95 18.29 -3.65 -6.56
N TYR A 96 17.80 -4.88 -6.42
CA TYR A 96 16.86 -5.23 -5.36
C TYR A 96 17.45 -5.08 -3.95
N ILE A 97 18.70 -5.55 -3.76
CA ILE A 97 19.39 -5.45 -2.46
C ILE A 97 19.62 -3.97 -2.11
N THR A 98 20.23 -3.21 -3.01
CA THR A 98 20.51 -1.78 -2.80
C THR A 98 19.21 -0.98 -2.59
N GLY A 99 18.15 -1.29 -3.33
CA GLY A 99 16.85 -0.64 -3.19
C GLY A 99 16.14 -0.95 -1.87
N LYS A 100 16.38 -2.12 -1.26
CA LYS A 100 15.90 -2.41 0.09
C LYS A 100 16.64 -1.61 1.15
N THR A 101 17.97 -1.51 1.05
CA THR A 101 18.80 -0.75 2.00
C THR A 101 18.43 0.74 2.10
N GLN A 102 17.85 1.33 1.05
CA GLN A 102 17.40 2.74 1.05
C GLN A 102 16.03 2.96 1.72
N ARG A 103 15.28 1.89 2.03
CA ARG A 103 13.93 1.99 2.61
C ARG A 103 13.89 1.79 4.14
N ASP A 104 15.02 1.41 4.72
CA ASP A 104 15.25 1.35 6.16
C ASP A 104 16.02 2.62 6.61
#